data_AF-A0A0D3K9E7-F1
#
_entry.id   AF-A0A0D3K9E7-F1
#
_cell.length_a   1.000
_cell.length_b   1.000
_cell.length_c   1.000
_cell.angle_alpha   90.00
_cell.angle_beta   90.00
_cell.angle_gamma   90.00
#
_symmetry.space_group_name_H-M   'P 1'
#
loop_
_entity.id
_entity.type
_entity.pdbx_description
1 polymer ?
#
loop_
_entity_poly.entity_id
_entity_poly.type
_entity_poly.pdbx_seq_one_letter_code
_entity_poly.pdbx_strand_id
1 'polypeptide(L)'
;MLALALQPSALVVGGTPPAVVQAPRASPPVMMPKFLKDAFPNLEKPDDAIASVQEAWSDFVGKIVPAGAEPPVIEVREPTAAISAAGKAMPLLGPVFSVEADLQAALTNFGSYDPEEVRAEIASTLSSAPVVVYTYGLSPFSSEVVAILESTGCQFKNVELGAEWFALGGKGSATRVELRKLYGQGSLPHVFIGGEWARAL
;
A
#
# COMPACT_ATOMS: atom_id res chain seq x y z
N MET A 1 4.35 31.73 54.74
CA MET A 1 3.13 32.07 53.97
C MET A 1 3.58 32.45 52.57
N LEU A 2 3.14 31.91 51.45
CA LEU A 2 2.21 30.84 51.09
C LEU A 2 2.61 30.48 49.65
N ALA A 3 2.95 29.23 49.36
CA ALA A 3 3.17 28.77 47.99
C ALA A 3 1.82 28.69 47.26
N LEU A 4 1.72 29.27 46.08
CA LEU A 4 0.55 29.13 45.21
C LEU A 4 1.01 28.83 43.78
N ALA A 5 1.29 27.56 43.53
CA ALA A 5 1.39 27.01 42.19
C ALA A 5 -0.04 26.80 41.66
N LEU A 6 -0.43 27.57 40.65
CA LEU A 6 -1.64 27.29 39.88
C LEU A 6 -1.32 26.16 38.89
N GLN A 7 -1.84 24.96 39.13
CA GLN A 7 -2.00 23.93 38.10
C GLN A 7 -3.35 24.14 37.40
N PRO A 8 -3.41 24.19 36.06
CA PRO A 8 -4.65 23.90 35.36
C PRO A 8 -4.82 22.37 35.27
N SER A 9 -5.85 21.86 35.93
CA SER A 9 -6.33 20.48 35.80
C SER A 9 -6.75 20.23 34.35
N ALA A 10 -6.04 19.34 33.66
CA ALA A 10 -6.49 18.81 32.38
C ALA A 10 -7.71 17.91 32.62
N LEU A 11 -8.83 18.32 32.03
CA LEU A 11 -10.07 17.56 31.95
C LEU A 11 -9.79 16.31 31.09
N VAL A 12 -9.66 15.14 31.72
CA VAL A 12 -9.59 13.86 31.00
C VAL A 12 -11.01 13.52 30.53
N VAL A 13 -11.34 13.95 29.31
CA VAL A 13 -12.42 13.33 28.54
C VAL A 13 -11.86 12.04 27.96
N GLY A 14 -12.46 10.92 28.34
CA GLY A 14 -12.01 9.57 27.98
C GLY A 14 -11.76 9.41 26.49
N GLY A 15 -10.48 9.32 26.13
CA GLY A 15 -10.05 8.81 24.85
C GLY A 15 -10.12 7.29 24.87
N THR A 16 -10.94 6.72 23.99
CA THR A 16 -10.90 5.30 23.63
C THR A 16 -9.46 4.93 23.24
N PRO A 17 -8.89 3.82 23.75
CA PRO A 17 -7.53 3.44 23.38
C PRO A 17 -7.45 3.16 21.86
N PRO A 18 -6.32 3.50 21.18
CA PRO A 18 -6.13 3.16 19.78
C PRO A 18 -6.14 1.62 19.64
N ALA A 19 -6.98 1.13 18.73
CA ALA A 19 -7.04 -0.28 18.42
C ALA A 19 -5.72 -0.72 17.79
N VAL A 20 -4.97 -1.56 18.50
CA VAL A 20 -3.84 -2.31 17.93
C VAL A 20 -4.40 -3.28 16.89
N VAL A 21 -4.23 -2.95 15.61
CA VAL A 21 -4.55 -3.87 14.52
C VAL A 21 -3.44 -4.92 14.47
N GLN A 22 -3.61 -6.02 15.19
CA GLN A 22 -2.90 -7.25 14.87
C GLN A 22 -3.48 -7.81 13.57
N ALA A 23 -2.65 -7.85 12.52
CA ALA A 23 -3.00 -8.53 11.28
C ALA A 23 -3.34 -10.01 11.57
N PRO A 24 -4.48 -10.53 11.09
CA PRO A 24 -4.78 -11.96 11.24
C PRO A 24 -3.82 -12.77 10.36
N ARG A 25 -2.95 -13.58 10.98
CA ARG A 25 -2.17 -14.62 10.29
C ARG A 25 -3.11 -15.74 9.87
N ALA A 26 -3.64 -15.66 8.65
CA ALA A 26 -4.17 -16.82 7.96
C ALA A 26 -3.09 -17.35 7.01
N SER A 27 -2.37 -18.40 7.42
CA SER A 27 -1.47 -19.14 6.54
C SER A 27 -2.30 -19.90 5.50
N PRO A 28 -2.17 -19.63 4.19
CA PRO A 28 -2.81 -20.47 3.19
C PRO A 28 -2.08 -21.83 3.12
N PRO A 29 -2.79 -22.95 2.85
CA PRO A 29 -2.14 -24.24 2.66
C PRO A 29 -1.28 -24.20 1.39
N VAL A 30 0.04 -24.33 1.57
CA VAL A 30 1.01 -24.42 0.48
C VAL A 30 0.82 -25.77 -0.24
N MET A 31 0.20 -25.76 -1.41
CA MET A 31 0.32 -26.89 -2.34
C MET A 31 1.57 -26.68 -3.20
N MET A 32 2.62 -27.46 -2.93
CA MET A 32 3.86 -27.44 -3.71
C MET A 32 3.66 -28.01 -5.12
N PRO A 33 4.21 -27.37 -6.17
CA PRO A 33 4.24 -27.93 -7.51
C PRO A 33 5.07 -29.22 -7.56
N LYS A 34 4.61 -30.19 -8.35
CA LYS A 34 5.13 -31.57 -8.38
C LYS A 34 6.61 -31.69 -8.81
N PHE A 35 7.17 -30.67 -9.48
CA PHE A 35 8.57 -30.69 -9.93
C PHE A 35 9.61 -30.56 -8.80
N LEU A 36 9.22 -30.04 -7.63
CA LEU A 36 10.10 -29.92 -6.46
C LEU A 36 10.32 -31.25 -5.74
N LYS A 37 9.46 -32.26 -5.95
CA LYS A 37 9.63 -33.60 -5.37
C LYS A 37 10.65 -34.46 -6.11
N ASP A 38 10.80 -34.26 -7.42
CA ASP A 38 11.69 -35.09 -8.24
C ASP A 38 13.16 -34.64 -8.17
N ALA A 39 13.42 -33.39 -7.77
CA ALA A 39 14.78 -32.84 -7.66
C ALA A 39 15.48 -33.13 -6.32
N PHE A 40 14.77 -33.61 -5.29
CA PHE A 40 15.30 -33.79 -3.93
C PHE A 40 14.80 -35.08 -3.27
N PRO A 41 15.35 -36.25 -3.65
CA PRO A 41 14.87 -37.56 -3.17
C PRO A 41 15.22 -37.91 -1.71
N ASN A 42 15.94 -37.05 -0.97
CA ASN A 42 16.35 -37.31 0.43
C ASN A 42 16.02 -36.13 1.38
N LEU A 43 14.78 -35.62 1.31
CA LEU A 43 14.24 -34.72 2.33
C LEU A 43 13.41 -35.53 3.35
N GLU A 44 14.08 -36.22 4.26
CA GLU A 44 13.43 -36.59 5.52
C GLU A 44 13.40 -35.35 6.43
N LYS A 45 12.18 -34.86 6.66
CA LYS A 45 11.73 -33.85 7.64
C LYS A 45 11.92 -32.36 7.27
N PRO A 46 10.86 -31.69 6.78
CA PRO A 46 10.82 -30.24 6.54
C PRO A 46 10.97 -29.37 7.80
N ASP A 47 10.72 -29.92 9.00
CA ASP A 47 10.66 -29.13 10.23
C ASP A 47 12.05 -28.68 10.72
N ASP A 48 13.08 -29.52 10.56
CA ASP A 48 14.44 -29.23 11.04
C ASP A 48 15.16 -28.18 10.15
N ALA A 49 14.86 -28.17 8.86
CA ALA A 49 15.40 -27.19 7.92
C ALA A 49 14.78 -25.79 8.12
N ILE A 50 13.48 -25.74 8.45
CA ILE A 50 12.81 -24.47 8.77
C ILE A 50 13.26 -23.97 10.14
N ALA A 51 13.42 -24.86 11.13
CA ALA A 51 13.92 -24.51 12.45
C ALA A 51 15.35 -23.94 12.40
N SER A 52 16.25 -24.57 11.65
CA SER A 52 17.64 -24.09 11.52
C SER A 52 17.75 -22.75 10.80
N VAL A 53 16.90 -22.49 9.79
CA VAL A 53 16.82 -21.18 9.14
C VAL A 53 16.23 -20.11 10.07
N GLN A 54 15.24 -20.47 10.88
CA GLN A 54 14.63 -19.58 11.86
C GLN A 54 15.59 -19.25 13.02
N GLU A 55 16.37 -20.22 13.49
CA GLU A 55 17.42 -20.02 14.49
C GLU A 55 18.54 -19.15 13.93
N ALA A 56 19.03 -19.45 12.71
CA ALA A 56 20.06 -18.64 12.07
C ALA A 56 19.61 -17.19 11.82
N TRP A 57 18.34 -16.98 11.47
CA TRP A 57 17.76 -15.66 11.32
C TRP A 57 17.58 -14.96 12.68
N SER A 58 17.17 -15.68 13.72
CA SER A 58 17.02 -15.13 15.08
C SER A 58 18.36 -14.72 15.69
N ASP A 59 19.41 -15.52 15.48
CA ASP A 59 20.78 -15.21 15.91
C ASP A 59 21.38 -14.02 15.14
N PHE A 60 21.08 -13.94 13.84
CA PHE A 60 21.50 -12.81 13.00
C PHE A 60 20.78 -11.52 13.43
N VAL A 61 19.46 -11.57 13.60
CA VAL A 61 18.65 -10.43 14.07
C VAL A 61 19.07 -10.02 15.48
N GLY A 62 19.29 -10.97 16.40
CA GLY A 62 19.76 -10.68 17.76
C GLY A 62 21.16 -10.08 17.84
N LYS A 63 22.01 -10.32 16.83
CA LYS A 63 23.34 -9.69 16.72
C LYS A 63 23.28 -8.28 16.12
N ILE A 64 22.24 -7.95 15.36
CA ILE A 64 22.11 -6.66 14.64
C ILE A 64 21.17 -5.70 15.38
N VAL A 65 20.18 -6.23 16.08
CA VAL A 65 19.18 -5.48 16.84
C VAL A 65 19.46 -5.70 18.33
N PRO A 66 19.99 -4.71 19.06
CA PRO A 66 20.10 -4.82 20.51
C PRO A 66 18.70 -5.07 21.09
N ALA A 67 18.56 -6.16 21.84
CA ALA A 67 17.33 -6.53 22.53
C ALA A 67 16.90 -5.38 23.46
N GLY A 68 15.94 -4.57 23.01
CA GLY A 68 15.50 -3.35 23.70
C GLY A 68 15.28 -2.12 22.82
N ALA A 69 15.59 -2.16 21.51
CA ALA A 69 15.12 -1.13 20.59
C ALA A 69 13.61 -1.29 20.38
N GLU A 70 12.80 -0.54 21.13
CA GLU A 70 11.38 -0.35 20.81
C GLU A 70 11.28 0.07 19.32
N PRO A 71 10.37 -0.53 18.52
CA PRO A 71 10.15 -0.05 17.16
C PRO A 71 9.87 1.46 17.27
N PRO A 72 10.48 2.30 16.42
CA PRO A 72 10.21 3.73 16.47
C PRO A 72 8.70 3.91 16.40
N VAL A 73 8.13 4.64 17.37
CA VAL A 73 6.72 4.99 17.34
C VAL A 73 6.54 5.95 16.18
N ILE A 74 6.13 5.40 15.04
CA ILE A 74 5.82 6.19 13.85
C ILE A 74 4.42 6.74 14.08
N GLU A 75 4.32 8.04 14.38
CA GLU A 75 3.02 8.73 14.43
C GLU A 75 2.50 8.91 13.01
N VAL A 76 1.64 7.98 12.58
CA VAL A 76 0.99 8.03 11.27
C VAL A 76 -0.17 9.02 11.35
N ARG A 77 -0.17 10.02 10.45
CA ARG A 77 -1.29 10.93 10.29
C ARG A 77 -2.54 10.15 9.84
N GLU A 78 -3.66 10.32 10.52
CA GLU A 78 -4.93 9.74 10.07
C GLU A 78 -5.54 10.54 8.90
N PRO A 79 -6.25 9.88 7.96
CA PRO A 79 -6.98 10.58 6.92
C PRO A 79 -8.04 11.51 7.52
N THR A 80 -8.22 12.71 6.95
CA THR A 80 -9.26 13.63 7.42
C THR A 80 -10.66 12.99 7.42
N ALA A 81 -11.52 13.39 8.36
CA ALA A 81 -12.85 12.80 8.52
C ALA A 81 -13.73 12.95 7.26
N ALA A 82 -13.62 14.07 6.54
CA ALA A 82 -14.34 14.31 5.30
C ALA A 82 -13.92 13.35 4.18
N ILE A 83 -12.60 13.12 4.02
CA ILE A 83 -12.06 12.18 3.03
C ILE A 83 -12.41 10.74 3.40
N SER A 84 -12.35 10.39 4.69
CA SER A 84 -12.78 9.08 5.18
C SER A 84 -14.26 8.81 4.93
N ALA A 85 -15.12 9.83 5.13
CA ALA A 85 -16.55 9.72 4.85
C ALA A 85 -16.83 9.62 3.34
N ALA A 86 -16.15 10.43 2.53
CA ALA A 86 -16.26 10.39 1.08
C ALA A 86 -15.80 9.04 0.51
N GLY A 87 -14.66 8.52 0.96
CA GLY A 87 -14.12 7.21 0.57
C GLY A 87 -15.11 6.08 0.81
N LYS A 88 -15.82 6.08 1.95
CA LYS A 88 -16.84 5.08 2.27
C LYS A 88 -18.07 5.12 1.34
N ALA A 89 -18.39 6.29 0.76
CA ALA A 89 -19.51 6.45 -0.17
C ALA A 89 -19.13 6.14 -1.63
N MET A 90 -17.86 6.29 -2.00
CA MET A 90 -17.38 6.12 -3.38
C MET A 90 -17.64 4.74 -4.00
N PRO A 91 -17.56 3.60 -3.28
CA PRO A 91 -17.88 2.29 -3.83
C PRO A 91 -19.30 2.18 -4.40
N LEU A 92 -20.26 2.95 -3.88
CA LEU A 92 -21.65 2.98 -4.38
C LEU A 92 -21.75 3.59 -5.78
N LEU A 93 -20.85 4.54 -6.09
CA LEU A 93 -20.76 5.20 -7.40
C LEU A 93 -19.79 4.49 -8.34
N GLY A 94 -18.99 3.54 -7.83
CA GLY A 94 -17.99 2.77 -8.57
C GLY A 94 -18.48 2.18 -9.89
N PRO A 95 -19.67 1.57 -9.99
CA PRO A 95 -20.17 1.03 -11.25
C PRO A 95 -20.38 2.11 -12.34
N VAL A 96 -20.85 3.31 -11.96
CA VAL A 96 -21.05 4.43 -12.89
C VAL A 96 -19.71 4.94 -13.38
N PHE A 97 -18.75 5.14 -12.47
CA PHE A 97 -17.40 5.59 -12.81
C PHE A 97 -16.61 4.57 -13.61
N SER A 98 -16.85 3.27 -13.41
CA SER A 98 -16.21 2.23 -14.23
C SER A 98 -16.68 2.28 -15.68
N VAL A 99 -18.00 2.44 -15.91
CA VAL A 99 -18.56 2.57 -17.26
C VAL A 99 -18.08 3.85 -17.93
N GLU A 100 -18.04 4.96 -17.20
CA GLU A 100 -17.48 6.22 -17.70
C GLU A 100 -15.98 6.09 -18.03
N ALA A 101 -15.21 5.44 -17.15
CA ALA A 101 -13.79 5.20 -17.37
C ALA A 101 -13.54 4.24 -18.55
N ASP A 102 -14.40 3.26 -18.80
CA ASP A 102 -14.35 2.39 -19.98
C ASP A 102 -14.58 3.20 -21.26
N LEU A 103 -15.63 4.02 -21.28
CA LEU A 103 -15.99 4.80 -22.44
C LEU A 103 -14.95 5.89 -22.73
N GLN A 104 -14.45 6.54 -21.69
CA GLN A 104 -13.40 7.54 -21.81
C GLN A 104 -12.08 6.89 -22.22
N ALA A 105 -11.71 5.74 -21.67
CA ALA A 105 -10.54 4.99 -22.14
C ALA A 105 -10.69 4.55 -23.60
N ALA A 106 -11.89 4.18 -24.06
CA ALA A 106 -12.10 3.88 -25.47
C ALA A 106 -11.93 5.13 -26.36
N LEU A 107 -12.32 6.30 -25.86
CA LEU A 107 -12.32 7.56 -26.62
C LEU A 107 -10.96 8.28 -26.62
N THR A 108 -10.27 8.33 -25.47
CA THR A 108 -9.00 9.07 -25.30
C THR A 108 -7.77 8.26 -25.69
N ASN A 109 -7.89 6.94 -25.78
CA ASN A 109 -6.74 6.08 -26.00
C ASN A 109 -6.43 5.81 -27.47
N PHE A 110 -7.15 6.47 -28.41
CA PHE A 110 -6.86 6.57 -29.86
C PHE A 110 -6.26 5.30 -30.51
N GLY A 111 -6.66 4.12 -30.06
CA GLY A 111 -6.37 2.82 -30.68
C GLY A 111 -4.92 2.31 -30.70
N SER A 112 -3.91 3.02 -30.18
CA SER A 112 -2.52 2.53 -30.26
C SER A 112 -1.71 2.80 -28.99
N TYR A 113 -1.79 1.89 -28.03
CA TYR A 113 -0.73 1.70 -27.03
C TYR A 113 -0.44 0.21 -26.94
N ASP A 114 0.81 -0.13 -26.64
CA ASP A 114 1.20 -1.52 -26.37
C ASP A 114 0.91 -1.84 -24.89
N PRO A 115 -0.06 -2.72 -24.58
CA PRO A 115 -0.36 -3.10 -23.21
C PRO A 115 0.81 -3.79 -22.51
N GLU A 116 1.62 -4.54 -23.25
CA GLU A 116 2.77 -5.27 -22.67
C GLU A 116 3.90 -4.31 -22.32
N GLU A 117 4.14 -3.28 -23.14
CA GLU A 117 5.10 -2.21 -22.82
C GLU A 117 4.67 -1.45 -21.55
N VAL A 118 3.39 -1.07 -21.45
CA VAL A 118 2.87 -0.35 -20.28
C VAL A 118 2.93 -1.21 -19.02
N ARG A 119 2.61 -2.51 -19.12
CA ARG A 119 2.74 -3.45 -17.99
C ARG A 119 4.18 -3.64 -17.57
N ALA A 120 5.11 -3.73 -18.52
CA ALA A 120 6.54 -3.82 -18.23
C ALA A 120 7.03 -2.55 -17.53
N GLU A 121 6.56 -1.37 -17.93
CA GLU A 121 6.87 -0.11 -17.25
C GLU A 121 6.28 -0.06 -15.84
N ILE A 122 5.05 -0.52 -15.64
CA ILE A 122 4.44 -0.64 -14.30
C ILE A 122 5.30 -1.56 -13.44
N ALA A 123 5.62 -2.76 -13.90
CA ALA A 123 6.45 -3.72 -13.16
C ALA A 123 7.84 -3.16 -12.83
N SER A 124 8.49 -2.50 -13.80
CA SER A 124 9.77 -1.82 -13.60
C SER A 124 9.67 -0.74 -12.52
N THR A 125 8.61 0.07 -12.58
CA THR A 125 8.35 1.11 -11.58
C THR A 125 8.14 0.51 -10.19
N LEU A 126 7.34 -0.54 -10.05
CA LEU A 126 7.10 -1.23 -8.79
C LEU A 126 8.37 -1.84 -8.20
N SER A 127 9.30 -2.28 -9.03
CA SER A 127 10.62 -2.78 -8.58
C SER A 127 11.61 -1.68 -8.20
N SER A 128 11.36 -0.43 -8.58
CA SER A 128 12.31 0.68 -8.41
C SER A 128 12.36 1.26 -6.99
N ALA A 129 11.37 0.97 -6.15
CA ALA A 129 11.34 1.42 -4.76
C ALA A 129 10.50 0.46 -3.88
N PRO A 130 10.78 0.37 -2.56
CA PRO A 130 9.98 -0.47 -1.65
C PRO A 130 8.52 -0.03 -1.55
N VAL A 131 8.25 1.28 -1.67
CA VAL A 131 6.91 1.85 -1.70
C VAL A 131 6.75 2.68 -2.96
N VAL A 132 5.70 2.42 -3.74
CA VAL A 132 5.36 3.17 -4.95
C VAL A 132 3.91 3.61 -4.85
N VAL A 133 3.63 4.88 -5.15
CA VAL A 133 2.27 5.39 -5.21
C VAL A 133 2.01 6.04 -6.56
N TYR A 134 0.90 5.69 -7.21
CA TYR A 134 0.40 6.38 -8.40
C TYR A 134 -0.66 7.39 -7.99
N THR A 135 -0.55 8.64 -8.44
CA THR A 135 -1.38 9.77 -7.99
C THR A 135 -1.89 10.64 -9.13
N TYR A 136 -2.90 11.46 -8.82
CA TYR A 136 -3.22 12.67 -9.58
C TYR A 136 -2.80 13.91 -8.79
N GLY A 137 -2.21 14.89 -9.47
CA GLY A 137 -1.65 16.08 -8.82
C GLY A 137 -2.69 16.96 -8.10
N LEU A 138 -3.94 17.01 -8.59
CA LEU A 138 -5.01 17.84 -8.01
C LEU A 138 -6.03 17.03 -7.19
N SER A 139 -5.83 15.72 -7.05
CA SER A 139 -6.79 14.86 -6.37
C SER A 139 -6.62 14.95 -4.85
N PRO A 140 -7.67 15.29 -4.09
CA PRO A 140 -7.59 15.38 -2.64
C PRO A 140 -7.29 14.01 -1.99
N PHE A 141 -7.70 12.90 -2.61
CA PHE A 141 -7.37 11.55 -2.15
C PHE A 141 -5.89 11.23 -2.36
N SER A 142 -5.32 11.67 -3.48
CA SER A 142 -3.90 11.49 -3.76
C SER A 142 -3.02 12.31 -2.82
N SER A 143 -3.38 13.58 -2.58
CA SER A 143 -2.68 14.43 -1.63
C SER A 143 -2.73 13.87 -0.21
N GLU A 144 -3.87 13.32 0.22
CA GLU A 144 -3.99 12.72 1.56
C GLU A 144 -3.11 11.49 1.70
N VAL A 145 -3.09 10.58 0.71
CA VAL A 145 -2.22 9.39 0.75
C VAL A 145 -0.74 9.77 0.78
N VAL A 146 -0.32 10.76 -0.02
CA VAL A 146 1.06 11.26 0.02
C VAL A 146 1.39 11.81 1.41
N ALA A 147 0.52 12.61 2.01
CA ALA A 147 0.74 13.16 3.34
C ALA A 147 0.81 12.08 4.44
N ILE A 148 0.01 11.01 4.32
CA ILE A 148 0.09 9.85 5.21
C ILE A 148 1.45 9.17 5.05
N LEU A 149 1.87 8.86 3.81
CA LEU A 149 3.17 8.23 3.55
C LEU A 149 4.33 9.10 4.05
N GLU A 150 4.30 10.41 3.83
CA GLU A 150 5.30 11.35 4.35
C GLU A 150 5.36 11.36 5.88
N SER A 151 4.21 11.30 6.56
CA SER A 151 4.15 11.25 8.04
C SER A 151 4.84 10.01 8.62
N THR A 152 4.91 8.93 7.84
CA THR A 152 5.60 7.70 8.30
C THR A 152 7.13 7.81 8.27
N GLY A 153 7.68 8.80 7.56
CA GLY A 153 9.11 8.87 7.26
C GLY A 153 9.60 7.80 6.29
N CYS A 154 8.71 7.00 5.67
CA CYS A 154 9.10 6.01 4.67
C CYS A 154 9.56 6.70 3.38
N GLN A 155 10.55 6.11 2.71
CA GLN A 155 10.90 6.52 1.36
C GLN A 155 9.97 5.85 0.36
N PHE A 156 9.27 6.66 -0.43
CA PHE A 156 8.36 6.19 -1.46
C PHE A 156 8.60 6.94 -2.77
N LYS A 157 8.28 6.27 -3.87
CA LYS A 157 8.26 6.88 -5.20
C LYS A 157 6.84 7.31 -5.53
N ASN A 158 6.63 8.61 -5.68
CA ASN A 158 5.39 9.15 -6.22
C ASN A 158 5.45 9.19 -7.75
N VAL A 159 4.48 8.56 -8.41
CA VAL A 159 4.31 8.55 -9.86
C VAL A 159 3.01 9.28 -10.20
N GLU A 160 3.14 10.57 -10.46
CA GLU A 160 2.01 11.40 -10.88
C GLU A 160 1.66 11.10 -12.34
N LEU A 161 0.45 10.59 -12.60
CA LEU A 161 0.00 10.27 -13.96
C LEU A 161 -0.54 11.49 -14.72
N GLY A 162 -0.89 12.55 -13.99
CA GLY A 162 -1.36 13.83 -14.51
C GLY A 162 -2.14 14.62 -13.47
N ALA A 163 -2.66 15.79 -13.86
CA ALA A 163 -3.38 16.68 -12.95
C ALA A 163 -4.66 16.05 -12.40
N GLU A 164 -5.47 15.44 -13.26
CA GLU A 164 -6.71 14.73 -12.92
C GLU A 164 -7.05 13.66 -13.96
N TRP A 165 -7.95 12.74 -13.62
CA TRP A 165 -8.34 11.62 -14.49
C TRP A 165 -8.95 12.01 -15.84
N PHE A 166 -9.59 13.19 -15.93
CA PHE A 166 -10.19 13.71 -17.16
C PHE A 166 -9.22 14.52 -18.03
N ALA A 167 -8.01 14.79 -17.53
CA ALA A 167 -6.98 15.60 -18.19
C ALA A 167 -5.68 14.81 -18.44
N LEU A 168 -5.78 13.48 -18.58
CA LEU A 168 -4.63 12.61 -18.82
C LEU A 168 -4.20 12.62 -20.29
N GLY A 169 -2.88 12.64 -20.52
CA GLY A 169 -2.32 12.32 -21.82
C GLY A 169 -2.46 10.83 -22.17
N GLY A 170 -2.05 10.44 -23.38
CA GLY A 170 -2.17 9.05 -23.85
C GLY A 170 -1.48 8.04 -22.93
N LYS A 171 -0.25 8.33 -22.48
CA LYS A 171 0.49 7.46 -21.55
C LYS A 171 -0.20 7.31 -20.19
N GLY A 172 -0.62 8.43 -19.56
CA GLY A 172 -1.32 8.40 -18.27
C GLY A 172 -2.66 7.64 -18.36
N SER A 173 -3.38 7.80 -19.47
CA SER A 173 -4.61 7.07 -19.75
C SER A 173 -4.36 5.57 -19.91
N ALA A 174 -3.35 5.18 -20.68
CA ALA A 174 -2.97 3.78 -20.88
C ALA A 174 -2.53 3.11 -19.57
N THR A 175 -1.69 3.77 -18.76
CA THR A 175 -1.29 3.28 -17.43
C THR A 175 -2.49 3.08 -16.52
N ARG A 176 -3.42 4.04 -16.47
CA ARG A 176 -4.66 3.93 -15.66
C ARG A 176 -5.50 2.72 -16.10
N VAL A 177 -5.62 2.48 -17.40
CA VAL A 177 -6.37 1.34 -17.95
C VAL A 177 -5.72 0.02 -17.55
N GLU A 178 -4.40 -0.11 -17.68
CA GLU A 178 -3.71 -1.34 -17.29
C GLU A 178 -3.72 -1.55 -15.77
N LEU A 179 -3.56 -0.51 -14.96
CA LEU A 179 -3.74 -0.60 -13.49
C LEU A 179 -5.13 -1.15 -13.14
N ARG A 180 -6.19 -0.65 -13.80
CA ARG A 180 -7.55 -1.17 -13.61
C ARG A 180 -7.69 -2.63 -14.03
N LYS A 181 -7.09 -3.04 -15.16
CA LYS A 181 -7.14 -4.44 -15.62
C LYS A 181 -6.41 -5.38 -14.66
N LEU A 182 -5.28 -4.94 -14.11
CA LEU A 182 -4.45 -5.74 -13.21
C LEU A 182 -5.04 -5.84 -11.80
N TYR A 183 -5.59 -4.75 -11.28
CA TYR A 183 -5.95 -4.63 -9.85
C TYR A 183 -7.45 -4.37 -9.61
N GLY A 184 -8.24 -4.19 -10.67
CA GLY A 184 -9.69 -3.99 -10.58
C GLY A 184 -10.13 -2.58 -10.17
N GLN A 185 -9.21 -1.64 -9.98
CA GLN A 185 -9.50 -0.25 -9.61
C GLN A 185 -8.96 0.73 -10.66
N GLY A 186 -9.83 1.58 -11.19
CA GLY A 186 -9.44 2.64 -12.16
C GLY A 186 -9.24 4.02 -11.54
N SER A 187 -9.52 4.20 -10.25
CA SER A 187 -9.26 5.46 -9.53
C SER A 187 -7.87 5.46 -8.92
N LEU A 188 -7.20 6.61 -8.96
CA LEU A 188 -6.02 6.87 -8.14
C LEU A 188 -6.46 7.51 -6.80
N PRO A 189 -5.70 7.33 -5.72
CA PRO A 189 -4.36 6.74 -5.66
C PRO A 189 -4.31 5.21 -5.71
N HIS A 190 -3.18 4.66 -6.20
CA HIS A 190 -2.80 3.26 -5.98
C HIS A 190 -1.50 3.20 -5.18
N VAL A 191 -1.49 2.49 -4.06
CA VAL A 191 -0.30 2.32 -3.22
C VAL A 191 0.20 0.89 -3.37
N PHE A 192 1.50 0.74 -3.54
CA PHE A 192 2.20 -0.53 -3.62
C PHE A 192 3.29 -0.59 -2.56
N ILE A 193 3.36 -1.69 -1.82
CA ILE A 193 4.34 -1.94 -0.77
C ILE A 193 5.00 -3.29 -1.08
N GLY A 194 6.32 -3.31 -1.28
CA GLY A 194 7.04 -4.52 -1.67
C GLY A 194 6.62 -5.08 -3.04
N GLY A 195 6.06 -4.25 -3.91
CA GLY A 195 5.48 -4.66 -5.19
C GLY A 195 4.05 -5.22 -5.10
N GLU A 196 3.50 -5.40 -3.89
CA GLU A 196 2.12 -5.81 -3.68
C GLU A 196 1.19 -4.60 -3.60
N TRP A 197 0.00 -4.71 -4.19
CA TRP A 197 -0.99 -3.65 -4.15
C TRP A 197 -1.62 -3.55 -2.76
N ALA A 198 -1.24 -2.51 -2.02
CA ALA A 198 -1.87 -2.12 -0.78
C ALA A 198 -3.15 -1.34 -1.14
N ARG A 199 -4.24 -2.08 -1.31
CA ARG A 199 -5.56 -1.51 -1.60
C ARG A 199 -5.85 -0.32 -0.68
N ALA A 200 -5.94 0.88 -1.25
CA ALA A 200 -6.33 2.08 -0.51
C ALA A 200 -7.82 1.96 -0.13
N LEU A 201 -8.12 2.23 1.15
CA LEU A 201 -9.47 2.13 1.76
C LEU A 201 -10.50 3.07 1.13
#